data_AF-A0A7K2WR53-F1
#
_entry.id   AF-A0A7K2WR53-F1
#
_cell.length_a   1.000
_cell.length_b   1.000
_cell.length_c   1.000
_cell.angle_alpha   90.00
_cell.angle_beta   90.00
_cell.angle_gamma   90.00
#
_symmetry.space_group_name_H-M   'P 1'
#
loop_
_entity.id
_entity.type
_entity.pdbx_description
1 polymer ?
#
loop_
_entity_poly.entity_id
_entity_poly.type
_entity_poly.pdbx_seq_one_letter_code
_entity_poly.pdbx_strand_id
1 'polypeptide(L)' 'SGYAFARHRRAVRRLLKDAESGRLPAGCASATLLDRPAATTLSAITFTGGTA' A
#
# COMPACT_ATOMS: atom_id res chain seq x y z
N SER A 1 7.58 11.26 19.02
CA SER A 1 7.57 10.45 20.25
C SER A 1 7.24 8.98 19.96
N GLY A 2 7.74 8.05 20.79
CA GLY A 2 7.61 6.60 20.55
C GLY A 2 6.17 6.08 20.36
N TYR A 3 5.19 6.66 21.05
CA TYR A 3 3.77 6.29 20.88
C TYR A 3 3.24 6.57 19.47
N ALA A 4 3.59 7.72 18.88
CA ALA A 4 3.18 8.06 17.52
C ALA A 4 3.74 7.05 16.51
N PHE A 5 5.00 6.63 16.67
CA PHE A 5 5.62 5.63 15.81
C PHE A 5 5.00 4.23 16.01
N ALA A 6 4.69 3.84 17.24
CA ALA A 6 4.00 2.59 17.53
C ALA A 6 2.60 2.53 16.89
N ARG A 7 1.82 3.62 16.99
CA ARG A 7 0.52 3.77 16.32
C ARG A 7 0.67 3.65 14.80
N HIS A 8 1.65 4.34 14.23
CA HIS A 8 1.94 4.29 12.79
C HIS A 8 2.23 2.85 12.34
N ARG A 9 3.16 2.14 13.02
CA ARG A 9 3.48 0.74 12.70
C ARG A 9 2.28 -0.19 12.79
N ARG A 10 1.40 0.02 13.77
CA ARG A 10 0.15 -0.77 13.88
C ARG A 10 -0.78 -0.54 12.69
N ALA A 11 -0.94 0.70 12.25
CA ALA A 11 -1.74 1.03 11.08
C ALA A 11 -1.15 0.40 9.80
N VAL A 12 0.17 0.52 9.59
CA VAL A 12 0.86 -0.08 8.43
C VAL A 12 0.74 -1.60 8.41
N ARG A 13 0.88 -2.28 9.56
CA ARG A 13 0.69 -3.74 9.65
C ARG A 13 -0.70 -4.18 9.24
N ARG A 14 -1.73 -3.42 9.63
CA ARG A 14 -3.11 -3.71 9.23
C ARG A 14 -3.29 -3.52 7.72
N LEU A 15 -2.77 -2.41 7.18
CA LEU A 15 -2.82 -2.12 5.76
C LEU A 15 -2.17 -3.24 4.92
N LEU A 16 -1.00 -3.72 5.34
CA LEU A 16 -0.30 -4.81 4.68
C LEU A 16 -1.14 -6.09 4.68
N LYS A 17 -1.66 -6.49 5.85
CA LYS A 17 -2.51 -7.69 5.96
C LYS A 17 -3.76 -7.61 5.09
N ASP A 18 -4.39 -6.43 5.02
CA ASP A 18 -5.57 -6.22 4.19
C ASP A 18 -5.23 -6.34 2.70
N ALA A 19 -4.16 -5.67 2.25
CA ALA A 19 -3.68 -5.73 0.88
C ALA A 19 -3.22 -7.14 0.45
N GLU A 20 -2.50 -7.88 1.31
CA GLU A 20 -2.10 -9.28 1.08
C GLU A 20 -3.32 -10.21 0.91
N SER A 21 -4.43 -9.89 1.58
CA SER A 21 -5.69 -10.62 1.48
C SER A 21 -6.62 -10.12 0.36
N GLY A 22 -6.14 -9.24 -0.51
CA GLY A 22 -6.92 -8.66 -1.61
C GLY A 22 -7.99 -7.64 -1.18
N ARG A 23 -8.00 -7.21 0.09
CA ARG A 23 -8.90 -6.16 0.57
C ARG A 23 -8.27 -4.79 0.37
N LEU A 24 -8.87 -4.01 -0.51
CA LEU A 24 -8.44 -2.64 -0.76
C LEU A 24 -8.90 -1.70 0.37
N PRO A 25 -8.08 -0.70 0.74
CA PRO A 25 -8.52 0.38 1.61
C PRO A 25 -9.69 1.15 0.99
N ALA A 26 -10.54 1.72 1.84
CA ALA A 26 -11.64 2.54 1.38
C ALA A 26 -11.14 3.71 0.51
N GLY A 27 -11.72 3.87 -0.68
CA GLY A 27 -11.33 4.89 -1.65
C GLY A 27 -10.15 4.53 -2.55
N CYS A 28 -9.53 3.36 -2.38
CA CYS A 28 -8.48 2.88 -3.29
C CYS A 28 -9.07 2.02 -4.41
N ALA A 29 -8.84 2.40 -5.66
CA ALA A 29 -9.21 1.60 -6.83
C ALA A 29 -8.27 0.39 -7.03
N SER A 30 -7.03 0.49 -6.58
CA SER A 30 -6.03 -0.58 -6.63
C SER A 30 -5.01 -0.42 -5.50
N ALA A 31 -4.32 -1.51 -5.18
CA ALA A 31 -3.16 -1.52 -4.28
C ALA A 31 -2.13 -2.53 -4.82
N THR A 32 -0.86 -2.13 -4.83
CA THR A 32 0.26 -2.98 -5.25
C THR A 32 1.26 -3.07 -4.10
N LEU A 33 1.56 -4.29 -3.66
CA LEU A 33 2.58 -4.54 -2.65
C LEU A 33 3.92 -4.84 -3.33
N LEU A 34 4.94 -4.12 -2.91
CA LEU A 34 6.30 -4.27 -3.42
C LEU A 34 7.19 -4.76 -2.28
N ASP A 35 8.03 -5.74 -2.58
CA ASP A 35 9.16 -6.03 -1.72
C ASP A 35 10.23 -4.94 -1.83
N ARG A 36 11.30 -5.07 -1.04
CA ARG A 36 12.34 -4.06 -0.99
C ARG A 36 13.10 -3.91 -2.31
N PRO A 37 13.52 -4.98 -2.99
CA PRO A 37 14.12 -4.88 -4.32
C PRO A 37 13.21 -4.20 -5.34
N ALA A 38 11.94 -4.62 -5.47
CA ALA A 38 11.00 -4.04 -6.42
C ALA A 38 10.71 -2.56 -6.14
N ALA A 39 10.60 -2.18 -4.86
CA ALA A 39 10.43 -0.78 -4.48
C ALA A 39 11.67 0.08 -4.83
N THR A 40 12.86 -0.53 -4.89
CA THR A 40 14.10 0.16 -5.24
C THR A 40 14.21 0.38 -6.75
N THR A 41 13.66 -0.53 -7.56
CA THR A 41 13.73 -0.46 -9.02
C THR A 41 12.55 0.28 -9.65
N LEU A 42 11.42 0.39 -8.95
CA LEU A 42 10.24 1.08 -9.44
C LEU A 42 10.49 2.59 -9.60
N SER A 43 10.44 3.07 -10.84
CA SER A 43 10.68 4.48 -11.18
C SER A 43 9.41 5.28 -11.48
N ALA A 44 8.33 4.62 -11.91
CA ALA A 44 7.08 5.27 -12.28
C ALA A 44 5.87 4.34 -12.08
N ILE A 45 4.71 4.96 -11.81
CA ILE A 45 3.40 4.31 -11.80
C ILE A 45 2.48 5.14 -12.69
N THR A 46 1.87 4.52 -13.69
CA THR A 46 0.93 5.16 -14.61
C THR A 46 -0.41 4.45 -14.55
N PHE A 47 -1.50 5.21 -14.51
CA PHE A 47 -2.86 4.69 -14.59
C PHE A 47 -3.41 4.98 -15.98
N THR A 48 -3.61 3.94 -16.78
CA THR A 48 -4.28 4.04 -18.09
C THR A 48 -5.76 3.74 -17.85
N GLY A 49 -6.58 4.79 -17.76
CA GLY A 49 -7.97 4.72 -17.31
C GLY A 49 -8.80 3.58 -17.94
N GLY A 50 -9.62 2.94 -17.12
CA GLY A 50 -10.74 2.12 -17.58
C GLY A 50 -11.78 2.99 -18.27
N THR A 51 -12.45 2.43 -19.27
CA THR A 51 -13.53 3.07 -20.02
C THR A 51 -14.63 3.59 -19.09
N ALA A 52 -15.15 4.78 -19.42
CA ALA A 52 -16.20 5.54 -18.75
C ALA A 52 -17.44 4.71 -18.37
#